data_AF-A0A3B8I9J1-F1
#
_entry.id   AF-A0A3B8I9J1-F1
#
_cell.length_a   1.000
_cell.length_b   1.000
_cell.length_c   1.000
_cell.angle_alpha   90.00
_cell.angle_beta   90.00
_cell.angle_gamma   90.00
#
_symmetry.space_group_name_H-M   'P 1'
#
loop_
_entity.id
_entity.type
_entity.pdbx_description
1 polymer ?
#
loop_
_entity_poly.entity_id
_entity_poly.type
_entity_poly.pdbx_seq_one_letter_code
_entity_poly.pdbx_strand_id
1 'polypeptide(L)'
;MEAIAESYPNDIFISYSHLDNEPFSEEDNFQWISEFHQNLSSRLSKYLGERPNIWRDNKGLRQNDDFTAEIHDNLPKSAVLVSILSPRYVRSEWCTRELSEFVKHAETNGGIKVKNKFRVFKVLKTPLGPADEFPPEVRDATGYSFYKIDQNDRIREFDRSMYPETKTDYYLILDDLAQDIRQMLDEMRTLEAEEVTPISEDKPKVYLALPPPDLSEYYQTVKRELSAQGYDVLPHQEFNGSMTERKMAIAEELGKADLSLHLFGEFYDAMARLQNQLAAEASQETGMPSFVWIPKAILDQAHDETDDLMDPPQRDFLFKWQNEESLQMGAELMTGTIETFKNNALKRLEKIEEERKATTPTLEKPLMVAETMEPSVRYVYVVCQKEDKAGAKQLKKMLDGMGYEVRLSRWEKDGSLQKEYHEKALLSNESVLVYWGEGDEYWAEDLIDDLNDFLEEHSSERKMPLKARGIVLAAPEDEDKLDFSSGSFHIMNGMEEITEATLQPFLDDLNATEA
;
A
#
# COMPACT_ATOMS: atom_id res chain seq x y z
N MET A 1 24.59 -2.34 2.58
CA MET A 1 23.89 -3.61 2.86
C MET A 1 22.43 -3.24 2.85
N GLU A 2 21.60 -3.99 2.13
CA GLU A 2 20.15 -3.80 2.16
C GLU A 2 19.63 -4.25 3.53
N ALA A 3 18.64 -3.54 4.04
CA ALA A 3 18.02 -3.85 5.32
C ALA A 3 16.97 -4.94 5.15
N ILE A 4 16.68 -5.65 6.24
CA ILE A 4 15.84 -6.85 6.27
C ILE A 4 14.36 -6.47 6.34
N ALA A 5 14.05 -5.37 7.01
CA ALA A 5 12.79 -4.64 6.84
C ALA A 5 13.05 -3.51 5.84
N GLU A 6 12.51 -3.61 4.64
CA GLU A 6 12.89 -2.76 3.49
C GLU A 6 12.54 -1.28 3.73
N SER A 7 11.55 -1.01 4.60
CA SER A 7 11.16 0.37 4.96
C SER A 7 12.14 1.03 5.94
N TYR A 8 13.10 0.29 6.49
CA TYR A 8 14.02 0.76 7.53
C TYR A 8 15.47 0.56 7.12
N PRO A 9 16.22 1.63 6.80
CA PRO A 9 17.64 1.53 6.46
C PRO A 9 18.51 0.80 7.50
N ASN A 10 18.13 0.83 8.78
CA ASN A 10 18.78 0.11 9.87
C ASN A 10 17.83 -0.95 10.44
N ASP A 11 18.29 -2.20 10.59
CA ASP A 11 17.47 -3.24 11.22
C ASP A 11 17.36 -2.99 12.73
N ILE A 12 18.47 -2.59 13.34
CA ILE A 12 18.60 -2.48 14.79
C ILE A 12 19.38 -1.22 15.15
N PHE A 13 18.85 -0.45 16.09
CA PHE A 13 19.59 0.59 16.80
C PHE A 13 19.95 0.11 18.20
N ILE A 14 21.21 0.20 18.59
CA ILE A 14 21.64 -0.07 19.97
C ILE A 14 21.86 1.26 20.70
N SER A 15 20.98 1.57 21.66
CA SER A 15 21.14 2.71 22.58
C SER A 15 21.80 2.25 23.88
N TYR A 16 22.80 2.99 24.34
CA TYR A 16 23.61 2.64 25.50
C TYR A 16 24.35 3.85 26.08
N SER A 17 24.82 3.76 27.33
CA SER A 17 25.71 4.79 27.89
C SER A 17 27.16 4.53 27.49
N HIS A 18 27.88 5.52 26.94
CA HIS A 18 29.28 5.32 26.50
C HIS A 18 30.21 4.72 27.56
N LEU A 19 30.02 5.13 28.81
CA LEU A 19 30.81 4.66 29.94
C LEU A 19 30.53 3.20 30.32
N ASP A 20 29.44 2.62 29.82
CA ASP A 20 29.20 1.18 29.90
C ASP A 20 30.05 0.37 28.92
N ASN A 21 30.71 1.02 27.96
CA ASN A 21 31.62 0.40 26.98
C ASN A 21 33.10 0.68 27.30
N GLU A 22 33.41 1.43 28.36
CA GLU A 22 34.80 1.66 28.77
C GLU A 22 35.38 0.40 29.42
N PRO A 23 36.64 0.03 29.12
CA PRO A 23 37.30 -1.08 29.78
C PRO A 23 37.48 -0.84 31.28
N PHE A 24 37.54 -1.92 32.04
CA PHE A 24 37.69 -1.87 33.50
C PHE A 24 39.02 -1.24 33.94
N SER A 25 40.08 -1.40 33.14
CA SER A 25 41.41 -0.85 33.43
C SER A 25 42.19 -0.60 32.14
N GLU A 26 43.28 0.17 32.19
CA GLU A 26 44.13 0.43 31.02
C GLU A 26 44.81 -0.85 30.46
N GLU A 27 44.97 -1.88 31.29
CA GLU A 27 45.54 -3.18 30.87
C GLU A 27 44.47 -4.12 30.28
N ASP A 28 43.18 -3.82 30.49
CA ASP A 28 42.05 -4.55 29.92
C ASP A 28 41.55 -3.84 28.65
N ASN A 29 41.25 -4.62 27.62
CA ASN A 29 40.68 -4.11 26.37
C ASN A 29 39.23 -4.56 26.17
N PHE A 30 38.63 -5.22 27.16
CA PHE A 30 37.26 -5.66 27.08
C PHE A 30 36.29 -4.48 27.06
N GLN A 31 35.44 -4.45 26.04
CA GLN A 31 34.45 -3.40 25.80
C GLN A 31 33.08 -4.05 25.66
N TRP A 32 32.29 -4.01 26.74
CA TRP A 32 31.07 -4.82 26.86
C TRP A 32 30.08 -4.59 25.71
N ILE A 33 29.80 -3.33 25.36
CA ILE A 33 28.83 -2.98 24.31
C ILE A 33 29.35 -3.38 22.93
N SER A 34 30.66 -3.20 22.71
CA SER A 34 31.29 -3.55 21.44
C SER A 34 31.27 -5.06 21.21
N GLU A 35 31.51 -5.84 22.26
CA GLU A 35 31.40 -7.29 22.22
C GLU A 35 29.95 -7.75 22.06
N PHE A 36 29.02 -7.14 22.79
CA PHE A 36 27.59 -7.41 22.66
C PHE A 36 27.10 -7.19 21.22
N HIS A 37 27.44 -6.05 20.61
CA HIS A 37 27.12 -5.78 19.21
C HIS A 37 27.66 -6.90 18.29
N GLN A 38 28.95 -7.25 18.42
CA GLN A 38 29.57 -8.26 17.55
C GLN A 38 28.92 -9.64 17.72
N ASN A 39 28.67 -10.05 18.96
CA ASN A 39 28.05 -11.32 19.26
C ASN A 39 26.60 -11.37 18.76
N LEU A 40 25.81 -10.30 18.97
CA LEU A 40 24.45 -10.17 18.49
C LEU A 40 24.39 -10.22 16.96
N SER A 41 25.21 -9.40 16.29
CA SER A 41 25.32 -9.38 14.82
C SER A 41 25.67 -10.77 14.27
N SER A 42 26.68 -11.43 14.84
CA SER A 42 27.11 -12.78 14.45
C SER A 42 26.00 -13.82 14.64
N ARG A 43 25.25 -13.73 15.75
CA ARG A 43 24.19 -14.69 16.05
C ARG A 43 22.97 -14.48 15.14
N LEU A 44 22.51 -13.24 15.02
CA LEU A 44 21.43 -12.86 14.10
C LEU A 44 21.76 -13.24 12.65
N SER A 45 23.01 -13.05 12.22
CA SER A 45 23.44 -13.43 10.87
C SER A 45 23.20 -14.91 10.56
N LYS A 46 23.39 -15.78 11.56
CA LYS A 46 23.15 -17.22 11.41
C LYS A 46 21.67 -17.56 11.30
N TYR A 47 20.81 -16.80 11.97
CA TYR A 47 19.38 -16.98 11.85
C TYR A 47 18.86 -16.44 10.53
N LEU A 48 19.19 -15.20 10.20
CA LEU A 48 18.72 -14.47 9.02
C LEU A 48 19.25 -15.01 7.69
N GLY A 49 20.46 -15.58 7.70
CA GLY A 49 21.15 -16.00 6.47
C GLY A 49 21.98 -14.88 5.83
N GLU A 50 21.85 -13.66 6.33
CA GLU A 50 22.59 -12.46 5.93
C GLU A 50 22.95 -11.60 7.14
N ARG A 51 23.85 -10.63 6.98
CA ARG A 51 24.28 -9.78 8.10
C ARG A 51 23.27 -8.65 8.33
N PRO A 52 22.68 -8.53 9.54
CA PRO A 52 21.81 -7.40 9.84
C PRO A 52 22.60 -6.10 9.90
N ASN A 53 21.98 -5.00 9.48
CA ASN A 53 22.50 -3.65 9.66
C ASN A 53 22.20 -3.16 11.09
N ILE A 54 23.18 -3.29 11.96
CA ILE A 54 23.10 -2.84 13.35
C ILE A 54 23.83 -1.52 13.49
N TRP A 55 23.08 -0.47 13.78
CA TRP A 55 23.62 0.85 14.09
C TRP A 55 23.85 0.99 15.60
N ARG A 56 24.99 1.58 15.97
CA ARG A 56 25.25 2.11 17.32
C ARG A 56 26.21 3.26 17.20
N ASP A 57 26.19 4.19 18.15
CA ASP A 57 27.24 5.19 18.20
C ASP A 57 28.58 4.52 18.54
N ASN A 58 29.57 4.66 17.65
CA ASN A 58 30.90 4.10 17.79
C ASN A 58 31.97 5.18 18.06
N LYS A 59 31.59 6.45 17.99
CA LYS A 59 32.54 7.56 18.03
C LYS A 59 32.53 8.18 19.42
N GLY A 60 33.39 7.67 20.31
CA GLY A 60 33.69 8.39 21.55
C GLY A 60 34.15 9.82 21.23
N LEU A 61 33.39 10.82 21.69
CA LEU A 61 33.72 12.25 21.82
C LEU A 61 34.89 12.75 20.94
N ARG A 62 34.77 12.69 19.61
CA ARG A 62 35.65 13.45 18.73
C ARG A 62 35.21 14.92 18.75
N GLN A 63 36.04 15.80 19.31
CA GLN A 63 35.79 17.24 19.24
C GLN A 63 35.59 17.65 17.78
N ASN A 64 34.39 18.19 17.47
CA ASN A 64 33.97 18.82 16.21
C ASN A 64 33.07 18.00 15.23
N ASP A 65 32.56 16.82 15.60
CA ASP A 65 31.43 16.17 14.90
C ASP A 65 30.09 16.59 15.56
N ASP A 66 29.01 16.79 14.78
CA ASP A 66 27.66 17.02 15.31
C ASP A 66 27.00 15.67 15.63
N PHE A 67 27.41 15.08 16.76
CA PHE A 67 26.94 13.78 17.27
C PHE A 67 25.42 13.69 17.40
N THR A 68 24.78 14.83 17.67
CA THR A 68 23.33 14.91 17.87
C THR A 68 22.61 14.64 16.55
N ALA A 69 23.13 15.16 15.44
CA ALA A 69 22.56 14.99 14.11
C ALA A 69 22.60 13.52 13.61
N GLU A 70 23.74 12.83 13.76
CA GLU A 70 23.86 11.43 13.28
C GLU A 70 22.87 10.48 13.96
N ILE A 71 22.58 10.71 15.24
CA ILE A 71 21.64 9.89 16.03
C ILE A 71 20.20 10.21 15.68
N HIS A 72 19.85 11.51 15.62
CA HIS A 72 18.53 11.94 15.15
C HIS A 72 18.25 11.45 13.73
N ASP A 73 19.27 11.27 12.89
CA ASP A 73 19.09 10.76 11.53
C ASP A 73 18.90 9.24 11.45
N ASN A 74 19.50 8.46 12.36
CA ASN A 74 19.50 6.99 12.28
C ASN A 74 18.43 6.34 13.16
N LEU A 75 18.07 6.98 14.28
CA LEU A 75 17.09 6.46 15.22
C LEU A 75 15.69 6.29 14.60
N PRO A 76 15.14 7.26 13.84
CA PRO A 76 13.84 7.09 13.15
C PRO A 76 13.89 6.07 12.00
N LYS A 77 15.09 5.81 11.46
CA LYS A 77 15.35 4.89 10.34
C LYS A 77 15.59 3.45 10.78
N SER A 78 15.34 3.14 12.06
CA SER A 78 15.64 1.84 12.65
C SER A 78 14.36 1.03 12.91
N ALA A 79 14.33 -0.22 12.47
CA ALA A 79 13.16 -1.09 12.64
C ALA A 79 12.94 -1.45 14.12
N VAL A 80 14.03 -1.80 14.82
CA VAL A 80 14.04 -2.25 16.21
C VAL A 80 15.01 -1.40 17.06
N LEU A 81 14.62 -1.10 18.30
CA LEU A 81 15.49 -0.48 19.30
C LEU A 81 15.91 -1.51 20.34
N VAL A 82 17.22 -1.61 20.60
CA VAL A 82 17.80 -2.38 21.71
C VAL A 82 18.39 -1.38 22.72
N SER A 83 17.73 -1.23 23.87
CA SER A 83 18.17 -0.34 24.94
C SER A 83 18.96 -1.12 25.98
N ILE A 84 20.26 -0.81 26.10
CA ILE A 84 21.14 -1.43 27.10
C ILE A 84 21.09 -0.59 28.39
N LEU A 85 20.27 -1.06 29.31
CA LEU A 85 19.95 -0.40 30.56
C LEU A 85 20.98 -0.70 31.64
N SER A 86 21.41 0.39 32.29
CA SER A 86 22.23 0.44 33.49
C SER A 86 21.75 1.61 34.36
N PRO A 87 22.14 1.71 35.64
CA PRO A 87 21.87 2.89 36.46
C PRO A 87 22.32 4.20 35.80
N ARG A 88 23.35 4.14 34.97
CA ARG A 88 23.85 5.32 34.26
C ARG A 88 22.99 5.67 33.05
N TYR A 89 22.50 4.68 32.31
CA TYR A 89 21.58 4.89 31.20
C TYR A 89 20.35 5.67 31.65
N VAL A 90 19.68 5.22 32.72
CA VAL A 90 18.41 5.83 33.19
C VAL A 90 18.61 7.21 33.82
N ARG A 91 19.81 7.52 34.31
CA ARG A 91 20.18 8.86 34.82
C ARG A 91 20.71 9.79 33.74
N SER A 92 20.95 9.28 32.53
CA SER A 92 21.39 10.09 31.40
C SER A 92 20.17 10.66 30.69
N GLU A 93 19.97 11.98 30.80
CA GLU A 93 18.89 12.70 30.07
C GLU A 93 18.91 12.42 28.57
N TRP A 94 20.10 12.19 28.02
CA TRP A 94 20.28 11.91 26.61
C TRP A 94 19.78 10.52 26.22
N CYS A 95 20.12 9.47 26.99
CA CYS A 95 19.68 8.10 26.70
C CYS A 95 18.16 7.94 26.86
N THR A 96 17.56 8.65 27.82
CA THR A 96 16.11 8.66 28.00
C THR A 96 15.42 9.46 26.89
N ARG A 97 16.01 10.58 26.44
CA ARG A 97 15.49 11.34 25.31
C ARG A 97 15.49 10.54 24.01
N GLU A 98 16.57 9.83 23.70
CA GLU A 98 16.61 8.93 22.53
C GLU A 98 15.48 7.90 22.57
N LEU A 99 15.26 7.27 23.73
CA LEU A 99 14.19 6.30 23.85
C LEU A 99 12.81 6.93 23.61
N SER A 100 12.52 8.08 24.23
CA SER A 100 11.26 8.79 24.00
C SER A 100 11.11 9.28 22.55
N GLU A 101 12.21 9.66 21.89
CA GLU A 101 12.22 10.01 20.46
C GLU A 101 11.92 8.79 19.58
N PHE A 102 12.54 7.64 19.84
CA PHE A 102 12.22 6.41 19.12
C PHE A 102 10.75 6.05 19.26
N VAL A 103 10.20 6.14 20.47
CA VAL A 103 8.78 5.84 20.74
C VAL A 103 7.87 6.74 19.90
N LYS A 104 8.13 8.06 19.89
CA LYS A 104 7.36 9.02 19.09
C LYS A 104 7.42 8.72 17.59
N HIS A 105 8.60 8.41 17.05
CA HIS A 105 8.73 8.06 15.64
C HIS A 105 8.16 6.67 15.33
N ALA A 106 8.24 5.72 16.27
CA ALA A 106 7.65 4.41 16.10
C ALA A 106 6.13 4.49 16.08
N GLU A 107 5.49 5.38 16.84
CA GLU A 107 4.05 5.64 16.76
C GLU A 107 3.62 6.08 15.36
N THR A 108 4.37 6.98 14.72
CA THR A 108 4.07 7.46 13.36
C THR A 108 4.45 6.46 12.26
N ASN A 109 5.46 5.61 12.50
CA ASN A 109 6.00 4.65 11.54
C ASN A 109 5.83 3.20 12.03
N GLY A 110 4.65 2.61 11.85
CA GLY A 110 4.39 1.17 12.11
C GLY A 110 4.00 0.78 13.54
N GLY A 111 3.88 1.75 14.46
CA GLY A 111 3.55 1.58 15.87
C GLY A 111 4.72 1.09 16.74
N ILE A 112 4.74 1.40 18.04
CA ILE A 112 5.74 0.84 18.99
C ILE A 112 5.56 -0.68 19.24
N LYS A 113 4.40 -1.21 18.86
CA LYS A 113 4.09 -2.63 18.91
C LYS A 113 3.75 -3.14 17.52
N VAL A 114 4.30 -4.30 17.21
CA VAL A 114 3.87 -5.12 16.06
C VAL A 114 3.07 -6.27 16.63
N LYS A 115 1.78 -6.34 16.26
CA LYS A 115 0.79 -7.23 16.91
C LYS A 115 0.77 -6.96 18.43
N ASN A 116 1.27 -7.90 19.23
CA ASN A 116 1.33 -7.79 20.70
C ASN A 116 2.77 -7.71 21.23
N LYS A 117 3.77 -7.49 20.37
CA LYS A 117 5.19 -7.45 20.76
C LYS A 117 5.76 -6.05 20.60
N PHE A 118 6.56 -5.61 21.57
CA PHE A 118 7.24 -4.31 21.50
C PHE A 118 8.43 -4.37 20.54
N ARG A 119 8.62 -3.30 19.75
CA ARG A 119 9.82 -3.08 18.93
C ARG A 119 11.03 -2.62 19.74
N VAL A 120 10.85 -2.45 21.05
CA VAL A 120 11.92 -2.09 21.98
C VAL A 120 12.29 -3.29 22.84
N PHE A 121 13.54 -3.71 22.75
CA PHE A 121 14.13 -4.80 23.51
C PHE A 121 14.98 -4.25 24.64
N LYS A 122 14.61 -4.55 25.88
CA LYS A 122 15.35 -4.12 27.07
C LYS A 122 16.46 -5.11 27.40
N VAL A 123 17.71 -4.64 27.39
CA VAL A 123 18.87 -5.41 27.82
C VAL A 123 19.36 -4.84 29.15
N LEU A 124 19.15 -5.56 30.25
CA LEU A 124 19.58 -5.12 31.58
C LEU A 124 21.04 -5.57 31.78
N LYS A 125 22.00 -4.67 31.54
CA LYS A 125 23.42 -4.93 31.81
C LYS A 125 23.68 -4.96 33.32
N THR A 126 23.15 -3.95 34.01
CA THR A 126 23.29 -3.77 35.46
C THR A 126 21.90 -3.51 36.05
N PRO A 127 21.50 -4.18 37.15
CA PRO A 127 20.20 -3.91 37.76
C PRO A 127 20.09 -2.47 38.22
N LEU A 128 18.89 -1.90 38.06
CA LEU A 128 18.55 -0.56 38.51
C LEU A 128 18.45 -0.51 40.04
N GLY A 129 18.88 0.60 40.64
CA GLY A 129 18.75 0.82 42.07
C GLY A 129 17.30 1.11 42.49
N PRO A 130 16.98 1.09 43.80
CA PRO A 130 15.62 1.32 44.29
C PRO A 130 15.03 2.71 43.96
N ALA A 131 15.89 3.68 43.64
CA ALA A 131 15.50 5.05 43.26
C ALA A 131 15.55 5.29 41.75
N ASP A 132 15.96 4.28 40.97
CA ASP A 132 16.05 4.37 39.52
C ASP A 132 14.75 3.81 38.92
N GLU A 133 14.09 4.59 38.06
CA GLU A 133 12.86 4.17 37.39
C GLU A 133 13.14 3.76 35.94
N PHE A 134 12.41 2.74 35.48
CA PHE A 134 12.39 2.44 34.05
C PHE A 134 11.66 3.57 33.32
N PRO A 135 12.15 3.98 32.13
CA PRO A 135 11.41 4.91 31.29
C PRO A 135 9.99 4.37 31.06
N PRO A 136 8.94 5.20 31.22
CA PRO A 136 7.55 4.76 31.16
C PRO A 136 7.21 3.94 29.92
N GLU A 137 7.81 4.30 28.80
CA GLU A 137 7.54 3.76 27.46
C GLU A 137 7.95 2.29 27.32
N VAL A 138 8.93 1.84 28.11
CA VAL A 138 9.47 0.48 28.05
C VAL A 138 9.27 -0.29 29.35
N ARG A 139 8.68 0.33 30.38
CA ARG A 139 8.51 -0.27 31.70
C ARG A 139 7.88 -1.66 31.63
N ASP A 140 6.86 -1.82 30.78
CA ASP A 140 6.06 -3.03 30.68
C ASP A 140 6.58 -4.05 29.64
N ALA A 141 7.62 -3.71 28.87
CA ALA A 141 8.25 -4.64 27.95
C ALA A 141 9.00 -5.75 28.71
N THR A 142 9.17 -6.92 28.09
CA THR A 142 10.03 -7.99 28.66
C THR A 142 11.50 -7.59 28.52
N GLY A 143 12.34 -7.93 29.51
CA GLY A 143 13.76 -7.59 29.51
C GLY A 143 14.67 -8.81 29.63
N TYR A 144 15.88 -8.69 29.10
CA TYR A 144 16.92 -9.70 29.08
C TYR A 144 18.01 -9.32 30.07
N SER A 145 18.15 -10.09 31.15
CA SER A 145 19.09 -9.77 32.23
C SER A 145 20.48 -10.32 31.96
N PHE A 146 21.42 -9.47 31.59
CA PHE A 146 22.84 -9.81 31.42
C PHE A 146 23.63 -9.70 32.73
N TYR A 147 23.00 -10.12 33.82
CA TYR A 147 23.60 -10.25 35.13
C TYR A 147 22.88 -11.35 35.90
N LYS A 148 23.52 -11.84 36.95
CA LYS A 148 22.87 -12.68 37.97
C LYS A 148 23.17 -12.15 39.35
N ILE A 149 22.30 -12.48 40.29
CA ILE A 149 22.56 -12.29 41.72
C ILE A 149 23.09 -13.63 42.22
N ASP A 150 24.31 -13.63 42.75
CA ASP A 150 24.90 -14.84 43.31
C ASP A 150 24.28 -15.18 44.68
N GLN A 151 24.68 -16.33 45.22
CA GLN A 151 24.23 -16.83 46.53
C GLN A 151 24.51 -15.89 47.73
N ASN A 152 25.32 -14.83 47.55
CA ASN A 152 25.65 -13.85 48.57
C ASN A 152 24.97 -12.50 48.32
N ASP A 153 23.89 -12.47 47.53
CA ASP A 153 23.18 -11.27 47.10
C ASP A 153 24.09 -10.25 46.38
N ARG A 154 25.15 -10.73 45.70
CA ARG A 154 26.05 -9.88 44.91
C ARG A 154 25.71 -9.97 43.44
N ILE A 155 25.68 -8.80 42.81
CA ILE A 155 25.48 -8.66 41.37
C ILE A 155 26.73 -9.15 40.65
N ARG A 156 26.54 -10.03 39.67
CA ARG A 156 27.54 -10.53 38.75
C ARG A 156 27.08 -10.20 37.34
N GLU A 157 27.61 -9.12 36.80
CA GLU A 157 27.41 -8.77 35.40
C GLU A 157 28.03 -9.84 34.51
N PHE A 158 27.45 -10.05 33.33
CA PHE A 158 27.98 -11.00 32.37
C PHE A 158 29.12 -10.35 31.58
N ASP A 159 30.21 -10.15 32.28
CA ASP A 159 31.47 -9.61 31.80
C ASP A 159 32.50 -10.73 31.83
N ARG A 160 33.02 -11.14 30.67
CA ARG A 160 33.97 -12.26 30.60
C ARG A 160 35.38 -11.90 31.07
N SER A 161 35.73 -10.62 31.18
CA SER A 161 37.02 -10.22 31.74
C SER A 161 37.00 -10.32 33.27
N MET A 162 35.86 -9.98 33.89
CA MET A 162 35.68 -10.07 35.34
C MET A 162 35.19 -11.44 35.84
N TYR A 163 34.26 -12.07 35.12
CA TYR A 163 33.56 -13.30 35.53
C TYR A 163 33.49 -14.32 34.37
N PRO A 164 34.61 -14.97 34.00
CA PRO A 164 34.65 -15.93 32.88
C PRO A 164 33.61 -17.05 32.97
N GLU A 165 33.19 -17.42 34.18
CA GLU A 165 32.18 -18.44 34.44
C GLU A 165 30.77 -18.07 33.95
N THR A 166 30.46 -16.78 33.73
CA THR A 166 29.15 -16.33 33.24
C THR A 166 29.02 -16.45 31.72
N LYS A 167 30.06 -16.92 31.03
CA LYS A 167 30.09 -17.01 29.56
C LYS A 167 28.93 -17.83 28.99
N THR A 168 28.61 -18.97 29.59
CA THR A 168 27.50 -19.81 29.12
C THR A 168 26.16 -19.10 29.28
N ASP A 169 25.92 -18.51 30.45
CA ASP A 169 24.69 -17.77 30.75
C ASP A 169 24.51 -16.58 29.78
N TYR A 170 25.60 -15.86 29.49
CA TYR A 170 25.63 -14.78 28.50
C TYR A 170 25.13 -15.22 27.13
N TYR A 171 25.68 -16.31 26.60
CA TYR A 171 25.33 -16.76 25.25
C TYR A 171 23.92 -17.32 25.16
N LEU A 172 23.38 -17.91 26.24
CA LEU A 172 21.99 -18.36 26.28
C LEU A 172 21.02 -17.17 26.17
N ILE A 173 21.21 -16.13 26.98
CA ILE A 173 20.34 -14.95 26.95
C ILE A 173 20.49 -14.18 25.63
N LEU A 174 21.70 -14.09 25.08
CA LEU A 174 21.93 -13.51 23.76
C LEU A 174 21.23 -14.31 22.66
N ASP A 175 21.19 -15.64 22.78
CA ASP A 175 20.48 -16.52 21.85
C ASP A 175 18.99 -16.20 21.81
N ASP A 176 18.37 -16.15 22.99
CA ASP A 176 16.96 -15.83 23.16
C ASP A 176 16.64 -14.45 22.59
N LEU A 177 17.45 -13.43 22.93
CA LEU A 177 17.31 -12.08 22.39
C LEU A 177 17.39 -12.06 20.86
N ALA A 178 18.36 -12.76 20.28
CA ALA A 178 18.53 -12.82 18.83
C ALA A 178 17.34 -13.52 18.14
N GLN A 179 16.77 -14.56 18.75
CA GLN A 179 15.58 -15.23 18.21
C GLN A 179 14.35 -14.31 18.25
N ASP A 180 14.15 -13.57 19.33
CA ASP A 180 12.99 -12.68 19.45
C ASP A 180 13.11 -11.45 18.53
N ILE A 181 14.31 -10.87 18.39
CA ILE A 181 14.57 -9.81 17.40
C ILE A 181 14.33 -10.35 15.99
N ARG A 182 14.82 -11.56 15.67
CA ARG A 182 14.58 -12.19 14.38
C ARG A 182 13.09 -12.31 14.09
N GLN A 183 12.31 -12.79 15.05
CA GLN A 183 10.87 -12.93 14.88
C GLN A 183 10.21 -11.57 14.63
N MET A 184 10.61 -10.53 15.35
CA MET A 184 10.11 -9.17 15.13
C MET A 184 10.41 -8.68 13.70
N LEU A 185 11.65 -8.82 13.24
CA LEU A 185 12.03 -8.41 11.89
C LEU A 185 11.27 -9.19 10.80
N ASP A 186 11.07 -10.50 10.97
CA ASP A 186 10.25 -11.29 10.04
C ASP A 186 8.77 -10.84 10.04
N GLU A 187 8.21 -10.54 11.21
CA GLU A 187 6.84 -10.05 11.33
C GLU A 187 6.67 -8.69 10.65
N MET A 188 7.64 -7.78 10.81
CA MET A 188 7.66 -6.50 10.12
C MET A 188 7.78 -6.67 8.61
N ARG A 189 8.70 -7.51 8.14
CA ARG A 189 8.85 -7.81 6.70
C ARG A 189 7.59 -8.42 6.09
N THR A 190 6.89 -9.28 6.84
CA THR A 190 5.64 -9.89 6.37
C THR A 190 4.54 -8.84 6.22
N LEU A 191 4.44 -7.91 7.19
CA LEU A 191 3.50 -6.79 7.12
C LEU A 191 3.84 -5.83 5.97
N GLU A 192 5.13 -5.56 5.73
CA GLU A 192 5.58 -4.78 4.57
C GLU A 192 5.21 -5.48 3.27
N ALA A 193 5.46 -6.78 3.13
CA ALA A 193 5.09 -7.55 1.94
C ALA A 193 3.57 -7.62 1.70
N GLU A 194 2.75 -7.56 2.76
CA GLU A 194 1.30 -7.41 2.66
C GLU A 194 0.88 -5.98 2.23
N GLU A 195 1.65 -4.95 2.58
CA GLU A 195 1.48 -3.57 2.09
C GLU A 195 1.96 -3.37 0.64
N VAL A 196 2.92 -4.17 0.15
CA VAL A 196 3.35 -4.22 -1.27
C VAL A 196 2.41 -5.12 -2.09
N THR A 197 1.12 -4.78 -2.13
CA THR A 197 0.33 -5.10 -3.32
C THR A 197 0.89 -4.21 -4.45
N PRO A 198 1.07 -4.72 -5.68
CA PRO A 198 1.65 -3.92 -6.76
C PRO A 198 0.80 -2.66 -6.95
N ILE A 199 1.37 -1.51 -6.58
CA ILE A 199 0.75 -0.20 -6.79
C ILE A 199 0.54 -0.06 -8.29
N SER A 200 -0.72 0.07 -8.69
CA SER A 200 -1.07 0.25 -10.09
C SER A 200 -0.82 1.70 -10.45
N GLU A 201 0.15 2.00 -11.34
CA GLU A 201 0.44 3.36 -11.80
C GLU A 201 -0.81 4.07 -12.39
N ASP A 202 -1.78 3.28 -12.87
CA ASP A 202 -3.05 3.77 -13.43
C ASP A 202 -4.10 4.17 -12.37
N LYS A 203 -3.90 3.87 -11.09
CA LYS A 203 -4.85 4.18 -10.02
C LYS A 203 -4.65 5.59 -9.45
N PRO A 204 -5.71 6.25 -8.95
CA PRO A 204 -5.60 7.54 -8.28
C PRO A 204 -4.71 7.46 -7.04
N LYS A 205 -3.94 8.53 -6.83
CA LYS A 205 -3.05 8.66 -5.69
C LYS A 205 -3.79 9.31 -4.53
N VAL A 206 -3.55 8.83 -3.33
CA VAL A 206 -4.22 9.32 -2.12
C VAL A 206 -3.20 10.00 -1.22
N TYR A 207 -3.40 11.28 -0.93
CA TYR A 207 -2.65 11.94 0.12
C TYR A 207 -3.31 11.65 1.46
N LEU A 208 -2.71 10.79 2.27
CA LEU A 208 -3.13 10.56 3.66
C LEU A 208 -2.18 11.33 4.58
N ALA A 209 -2.67 12.45 5.12
CA ALA A 209 -1.87 13.35 5.94
C ALA A 209 -1.34 12.66 7.21
N LEU A 210 -0.07 12.91 7.53
CA LEU A 210 0.53 12.39 8.76
C LEU A 210 -0.30 12.84 9.97
N PRO A 211 -0.72 11.89 10.84
CA PRO A 211 -1.73 12.15 11.86
C PRO A 211 -1.09 12.75 13.12
N PRO A 212 -1.91 13.36 14.00
CA PRO A 212 -1.54 13.53 15.40
C PRO A 212 -1.23 12.16 16.08
N PRO A 213 -0.38 12.11 17.10
CA PRO A 213 0.07 10.85 17.72
C PRO A 213 -1.06 9.91 18.19
N ASP A 214 -2.15 10.47 18.72
CA ASP A 214 -3.32 9.72 19.21
C ASP A 214 -4.09 8.99 18.11
N LEU A 215 -3.89 9.35 16.84
CA LEU A 215 -4.60 8.74 15.71
C LEU A 215 -3.72 7.81 14.88
N SER A 216 -2.52 7.48 15.35
CA SER A 216 -1.56 6.64 14.64
C SER A 216 -2.13 5.27 14.22
N GLU A 217 -2.86 4.58 15.10
CA GLU A 217 -3.46 3.27 14.77
C GLU A 217 -4.56 3.38 13.69
N TYR A 218 -5.37 4.45 13.75
CA TYR A 218 -6.40 4.72 12.76
C TYR A 218 -5.78 5.05 11.40
N TYR A 219 -4.75 5.88 11.38
CA TYR A 219 -3.97 6.20 10.17
C TYR A 219 -3.42 4.94 9.51
N GLN A 220 -2.76 4.06 10.26
CA GLN A 220 -2.20 2.81 9.73
C GLN A 220 -3.29 1.89 9.19
N THR A 221 -4.46 1.85 9.85
CA THR A 221 -5.62 1.08 9.37
C THR A 221 -6.14 1.60 8.03
N VAL A 222 -6.25 2.92 7.87
CA VAL A 222 -6.67 3.55 6.60
C VAL A 222 -5.62 3.30 5.52
N LYS A 223 -4.34 3.52 5.82
CA LYS A 223 -3.22 3.30 4.89
C LYS A 223 -3.22 1.87 4.36
N ARG A 224 -3.27 0.87 5.24
CA ARG A 224 -3.27 -0.55 4.85
C ARG A 224 -4.43 -0.92 3.95
N GLU A 225 -5.64 -0.44 4.27
CA GLU A 225 -6.82 -0.72 3.45
C GLU A 225 -6.66 -0.14 2.05
N LEU A 226 -6.26 1.13 1.94
CA LEU A 226 -6.06 1.80 0.65
C LEU A 226 -4.94 1.13 -0.17
N SER A 227 -3.81 0.83 0.47
CA SER A 227 -2.69 0.11 -0.15
C SER A 227 -3.13 -1.26 -0.64
N ALA A 228 -3.86 -2.05 0.16
CA ALA A 228 -4.35 -3.37 -0.22
C ALA A 228 -5.29 -3.36 -1.44
N GLN A 229 -5.99 -2.24 -1.67
CA GLN A 229 -6.80 -2.00 -2.87
C GLN A 229 -5.97 -1.52 -4.08
N GLY A 230 -4.65 -1.42 -3.94
CA GLY A 230 -3.69 -1.05 -4.99
C GLY A 230 -3.52 0.45 -5.22
N TYR A 231 -4.02 1.31 -4.33
CA TYR A 231 -3.83 2.76 -4.41
C TYR A 231 -2.45 3.17 -3.90
N ASP A 232 -1.85 4.18 -4.54
CA ASP A 232 -0.61 4.80 -4.08
C ASP A 232 -0.92 5.79 -2.94
N VAL A 233 -0.47 5.51 -1.71
CA VAL A 233 -0.73 6.34 -0.53
C VAL A 233 0.49 7.21 -0.22
N LEU A 234 0.34 8.52 -0.44
CA LEU A 234 1.32 9.56 -0.16
C LEU A 234 1.07 10.19 1.23
N PRO A 235 2.09 10.74 1.89
CA PRO A 235 3.50 10.72 1.51
C PRO A 235 4.17 9.37 1.88
N HIS A 236 5.19 8.97 1.11
CA HIS A 236 5.97 7.75 1.42
C HIS A 236 6.98 7.91 2.55
N GLN A 237 7.24 9.16 2.97
CA GLN A 237 8.22 9.51 4.00
C GLN A 237 7.78 10.76 4.78
N GLU A 238 8.39 10.97 5.95
CA GLU A 238 8.15 12.18 6.75
C GLU A 238 8.76 13.45 6.13
N PHE A 239 8.17 14.60 6.47
CA PHE A 239 8.63 15.92 6.03
C PHE A 239 9.72 16.47 6.94
N ASN A 240 10.98 16.26 6.54
CA ASN A 240 12.16 16.74 7.25
C ASN A 240 12.61 18.14 6.77
N GLY A 241 13.52 18.77 7.52
CA GLY A 241 14.11 20.05 7.17
C GLY A 241 13.38 21.27 7.75
N SER A 242 13.68 22.45 7.19
CA SER A 242 13.12 23.75 7.56
C SER A 242 11.63 23.86 7.21
N MET A 243 10.93 24.81 7.83
CA MET A 243 9.50 25.05 7.53
C MET A 243 9.23 25.31 6.04
N THR A 244 10.15 25.98 5.35
CA THR A 244 10.01 26.23 3.91
C THR A 244 10.16 24.93 3.11
N GLU A 245 11.15 24.11 3.43
CA GLU A 245 11.36 22.81 2.76
C GLU A 245 10.19 21.87 2.99
N ARG A 246 9.65 21.81 4.22
CA ARG A 246 8.46 21.01 4.53
C ARG A 246 7.24 21.47 3.75
N LYS A 247 6.98 22.78 3.69
CA LYS A 247 5.87 23.33 2.88
C LYS A 247 6.01 22.95 1.41
N MET A 248 7.21 23.05 0.86
CA MET A 248 7.48 22.68 -0.53
C MET A 248 7.24 21.19 -0.78
N ALA A 249 7.75 20.32 0.11
CA ALA A 249 7.56 18.88 -0.02
C ALA A 249 6.09 18.47 0.11
N ILE A 250 5.35 19.04 1.07
CA ILE A 250 3.91 18.79 1.23
C ILE A 250 3.14 19.22 -0.02
N ALA A 251 3.43 20.42 -0.54
CA ALA A 251 2.78 20.91 -1.75
C ALA A 251 3.09 20.04 -2.98
N GLU A 252 4.32 19.52 -3.09
CA GLU A 252 4.71 18.62 -4.16
C GLU A 252 3.93 17.30 -4.10
N GLU A 253 3.80 16.70 -2.92
CA GLU A 253 3.06 15.45 -2.73
C GLU A 253 1.55 15.64 -2.94
N LEU A 254 0.98 16.73 -2.42
CA LEU A 254 -0.42 17.09 -2.69
C LEU A 254 -0.69 17.33 -4.18
N GLY A 255 0.27 17.92 -4.91
CA GLY A 255 0.16 18.12 -6.36
C GLY A 255 0.15 16.83 -7.18
N LYS A 256 0.55 15.69 -6.59
CA LYS A 256 0.48 14.36 -7.20
C LYS A 256 -0.81 13.61 -6.85
N ALA A 257 -1.56 14.07 -5.85
CA ALA A 257 -2.70 13.37 -5.28
C ALA A 257 -4.02 13.72 -5.97
N ASP A 258 -4.97 12.79 -5.89
CA ASP A 258 -6.33 12.92 -6.42
C ASP A 258 -7.39 13.01 -5.33
N LEU A 259 -7.04 12.59 -4.12
CA LEU A 259 -7.86 12.66 -2.93
C LEU A 259 -6.94 12.97 -1.75
N SER A 260 -7.32 13.96 -0.94
CA SER A 260 -6.65 14.20 0.33
C SER A 260 -7.50 13.74 1.51
N LEU A 261 -6.87 13.09 2.47
CA LEU A 261 -7.48 12.52 3.66
C LEU A 261 -6.75 13.06 4.88
N HIS A 262 -7.49 13.65 5.83
CA HIS A 262 -6.95 14.24 7.05
C HIS A 262 -7.67 13.70 8.28
N LEU A 263 -6.92 13.47 9.35
CA LEU A 263 -7.42 12.97 10.62
C LEU A 263 -7.07 13.99 11.72
N PHE A 264 -8.06 14.42 12.50
CA PHE A 264 -7.84 15.28 13.67
C PHE A 264 -8.39 14.66 14.94
N GLY A 265 -7.57 14.73 15.99
CA GLY A 265 -7.82 14.09 17.28
C GLY A 265 -7.81 15.09 18.44
N GLU A 266 -7.51 14.59 19.63
CA GLU A 266 -7.58 15.36 20.89
C GLU A 266 -6.38 16.31 21.01
N PHE A 267 -5.23 15.94 20.42
CA PHE A 267 -4.01 16.71 20.55
C PHE A 267 -3.83 17.74 19.43
N TYR A 268 -3.31 18.91 19.82
CA TYR A 268 -2.81 19.91 18.88
C TYR A 268 -1.60 19.37 18.13
N ASP A 269 -1.70 19.35 16.80
CA ASP A 269 -0.57 19.05 15.91
C ASP A 269 -0.42 20.12 14.83
N ALA A 270 0.69 20.86 14.88
CA ALA A 270 0.98 21.93 13.93
C ALA A 270 1.24 21.42 12.50
N MET A 271 1.76 20.20 12.36
CA MET A 271 2.06 19.60 11.06
C MET A 271 0.79 19.07 10.39
N ALA A 272 -0.08 18.39 11.13
CA ALA A 272 -1.39 17.94 10.64
C ALA A 272 -2.22 19.13 10.12
N ARG A 273 -2.21 20.24 10.86
CA ARG A 273 -2.87 21.49 10.44
C ARG A 273 -2.23 22.13 9.22
N LEU A 274 -0.90 22.17 9.16
CA LEU A 274 -0.19 22.72 8.00
C LEU A 274 -0.51 21.92 6.73
N GLN A 275 -0.49 20.59 6.83
CA GLN A 275 -0.84 19.71 5.70
C GLN A 275 -2.27 19.94 5.24
N ASN A 276 -3.20 20.08 6.18
CA ASN A 276 -4.59 20.36 5.86
C ASN A 276 -4.81 21.75 5.25
N GLN A 277 -4.12 22.78 5.75
CA GLN A 277 -4.15 24.11 5.13
C GLN A 277 -3.66 24.06 3.68
N LEU A 278 -2.52 23.42 3.43
CA LEU A 278 -1.96 23.30 2.07
C LEU A 278 -2.85 22.43 1.17
N ALA A 279 -3.47 21.38 1.70
CA ALA A 279 -4.42 20.55 0.96
C ALA A 279 -5.68 21.33 0.58
N ALA A 280 -6.16 22.20 1.47
CA ALA A 280 -7.28 23.08 1.19
C ALA A 280 -6.95 24.14 0.14
N GLU A 281 -5.76 24.75 0.19
CA GLU A 281 -5.26 25.65 -0.86
C GLU A 281 -5.19 24.90 -2.21
N ALA A 282 -4.63 23.70 -2.25
CA ALA A 282 -4.57 22.87 -3.46
C ALA A 282 -5.96 22.45 -3.97
N SER A 283 -6.89 22.13 -3.07
CA SER A 283 -8.28 21.76 -3.39
C SER A 283 -9.03 22.92 -4.05
N GLN A 284 -8.84 24.15 -3.57
CA GLN A 284 -9.44 25.34 -4.19
C GLN A 284 -8.90 25.60 -5.60
N GLU A 285 -7.61 25.33 -5.84
CA GLU A 285 -6.97 25.53 -7.14
C GLU A 285 -7.31 24.45 -8.16
N THR A 286 -7.38 23.19 -7.72
CA THR A 286 -7.45 22.01 -8.61
C THR A 286 -8.81 21.31 -8.62
N GLY A 287 -9.66 21.59 -7.65
CA GLY A 287 -10.90 20.84 -7.40
C GLY A 287 -10.67 19.46 -6.76
N MET A 288 -9.46 19.17 -6.27
CA MET A 288 -9.14 17.91 -5.61
C MET A 288 -10.07 17.69 -4.41
N PRO A 289 -10.84 16.58 -4.34
CA PRO A 289 -11.65 16.27 -3.17
C PRO A 289 -10.79 16.11 -1.91
N SER A 290 -11.34 16.54 -0.78
CA SER A 290 -10.68 16.42 0.52
C SER A 290 -11.66 15.90 1.55
N PHE A 291 -11.29 14.88 2.32
CA PHE A 291 -12.08 14.39 3.45
C PHE A 291 -11.34 14.60 4.76
N VAL A 292 -12.09 15.04 5.77
CA VAL A 292 -11.57 15.23 7.13
C VAL A 292 -12.36 14.36 8.09
N TRP A 293 -11.65 13.50 8.82
CA TRP A 293 -12.23 12.69 9.88
C TRP A 293 -11.91 13.27 11.25
N ILE A 294 -12.95 13.44 12.06
CA ILE A 294 -12.85 13.87 13.46
C ILE A 294 -13.77 12.97 14.28
N PRO A 295 -13.27 12.17 15.25
CA PRO A 295 -14.13 11.35 16.08
C PRO A 295 -15.20 12.20 16.77
N LYS A 296 -16.47 11.76 16.67
CA LYS A 296 -17.59 12.49 17.29
C LYS A 296 -17.39 12.81 18.76
N ALA A 297 -16.81 11.89 19.54
CA ALA A 297 -16.54 12.12 20.96
C ALA A 297 -15.60 13.32 21.20
N ILE A 298 -14.56 13.46 20.38
CA ILE A 298 -13.59 14.56 20.47
C ILE A 298 -14.23 15.88 20.02
N LEU A 299 -15.03 15.83 18.96
CA LEU A 299 -15.74 17.01 18.50
C LEU A 299 -16.78 17.48 19.54
N ASP A 300 -17.55 16.56 20.12
CA ASP A 300 -18.52 16.86 21.17
C ASP A 300 -17.80 17.45 22.42
N GLN A 301 -16.60 16.96 22.75
CA GLN A 301 -15.75 17.53 23.80
C GLN A 301 -15.29 18.95 23.47
N ALA A 302 -14.96 19.25 22.20
CA ALA A 302 -14.60 20.61 21.77
C ALA A 302 -15.73 21.62 21.94
N HIS A 303 -16.97 21.15 21.92
CA HIS A 303 -18.17 21.96 22.12
C HIS A 303 -18.59 22.09 23.57
N ASP A 304 -18.00 21.32 24.48
CA ASP A 304 -18.23 21.47 25.90
C ASP A 304 -17.41 22.65 26.45
N GLU A 305 -18.07 23.80 26.62
CA GLU A 305 -17.47 25.00 27.22
C GLU A 305 -16.95 24.77 28.65
N THR A 306 -17.39 23.69 29.31
CA THR A 306 -16.97 23.32 30.66
C THR A 306 -15.77 22.38 30.71
N ASP A 307 -15.37 21.80 29.56
CA ASP A 307 -14.13 21.02 29.47
C ASP A 307 -12.93 21.96 29.59
N ASP A 308 -11.98 21.67 30.48
CA ASP A 308 -10.73 22.42 30.66
C ASP A 308 -9.48 21.58 30.34
N LEU A 309 -9.68 20.37 29.82
CA LEU A 309 -8.63 19.39 29.53
C LEU A 309 -8.05 19.58 28.14
N MET A 310 -8.88 19.90 27.14
CA MET A 310 -8.38 20.10 25.78
C MET A 310 -7.70 21.47 25.61
N ASP A 311 -6.52 21.45 24.98
CA ASP A 311 -5.72 22.64 24.68
C ASP A 311 -6.55 23.72 23.93
N PRO A 312 -6.55 24.99 24.38
CA PRO A 312 -7.42 26.02 23.79
C PRO A 312 -7.22 26.24 22.28
N PRO A 313 -5.99 26.26 21.72
CA PRO A 313 -5.76 26.23 20.28
C PRO A 313 -6.39 25.03 19.55
N GLN A 314 -6.44 23.84 20.17
CA GLN A 314 -7.10 22.65 19.60
C GLN A 314 -8.61 22.80 19.61
N ARG A 315 -9.17 23.21 20.73
CA ARG A 315 -10.60 23.45 20.88
C ARG A 315 -11.12 24.48 19.89
N ASP A 316 -10.45 25.63 19.79
CA ASP A 316 -10.81 26.71 18.87
C ASP A 316 -10.82 26.23 17.42
N PHE A 317 -9.83 25.43 17.02
CA PHE A 317 -9.77 24.87 15.68
C PHE A 317 -10.90 23.89 15.39
N LEU A 318 -11.13 22.90 16.26
CA LEU A 318 -12.18 21.90 16.06
C LEU A 318 -13.57 22.54 16.06
N PHE A 319 -13.81 23.48 16.98
CA PHE A 319 -15.04 24.26 17.05
C PHE A 319 -15.29 25.03 15.75
N LYS A 320 -14.27 25.75 15.26
CA LYS A 320 -14.41 26.50 14.02
C LYS A 320 -14.52 25.60 12.79
N TRP A 321 -13.87 24.44 12.77
CA TRP A 321 -13.98 23.48 11.66
C TRP A 321 -15.42 23.01 11.45
N GLN A 322 -16.20 22.83 12.51
CA GLN A 322 -17.62 22.45 12.40
C GLN A 322 -18.51 23.62 11.97
N ASN A 323 -18.17 24.86 12.33
CA ASN A 323 -19.08 26.01 12.22
C ASN A 323 -18.72 27.02 11.14
N GLU A 324 -17.49 27.00 10.63
CA GLU A 324 -17.00 27.93 9.63
C GLU A 324 -16.77 27.19 8.29
N GLU A 325 -17.67 27.38 7.32
CA GLU A 325 -17.52 26.87 5.95
C GLU A 325 -16.20 27.31 5.31
N SER A 326 -15.68 28.48 5.70
CA SER A 326 -14.39 29.01 5.24
C SER A 326 -13.19 28.20 5.70
N LEU A 327 -13.28 27.45 6.80
CA LEU A 327 -12.20 26.55 7.23
C LEU A 327 -12.33 25.18 6.57
N GLN A 328 -13.55 24.75 6.26
CA GLN A 328 -13.80 23.50 5.57
C GLN A 328 -13.23 23.55 4.15
N MET A 329 -13.20 24.72 3.50
CA MET A 329 -12.51 24.95 2.21
C MET A 329 -12.81 23.88 1.13
N GLY A 330 -14.05 23.37 1.11
CA GLY A 330 -14.49 22.32 0.17
C GLY A 330 -14.27 20.88 0.65
N ALA A 331 -13.69 20.67 1.84
CA ALA A 331 -13.49 19.37 2.45
C ALA A 331 -14.76 18.84 3.12
N GLU A 332 -15.03 17.54 2.94
CA GLU A 332 -16.16 16.85 3.56
C GLU A 332 -15.79 16.39 4.98
N LEU A 333 -16.46 16.94 5.99
CA LEU A 333 -16.27 16.54 7.38
C LEU A 333 -17.05 15.26 7.70
N MET A 334 -16.35 14.26 8.21
CA MET A 334 -16.91 12.98 8.64
C MET A 334 -16.68 12.78 10.13
N THR A 335 -17.77 12.63 10.88
CA THR A 335 -17.73 12.43 12.34
C THR A 335 -18.13 11.03 12.79
N GLY A 336 -18.44 10.14 11.84
CA GLY A 336 -18.77 8.75 12.08
C GLY A 336 -17.57 7.88 12.50
N THR A 337 -17.73 6.57 12.42
CA THR A 337 -16.63 5.63 12.70
C THR A 337 -15.55 5.71 11.62
N ILE A 338 -14.34 5.25 11.95
CA ILE A 338 -13.24 5.14 10.98
C ILE A 338 -13.61 4.24 9.79
N GLU A 339 -14.44 3.22 10.02
CA GLU A 339 -14.95 2.34 8.95
C GLU A 339 -15.81 3.11 7.93
N THR A 340 -16.68 4.00 8.41
CA THR A 340 -17.47 4.87 7.52
C THR A 340 -16.56 5.80 6.72
N PHE A 341 -15.53 6.36 7.34
CA PHE A 341 -14.55 7.19 6.66
C PHE A 341 -13.81 6.44 5.55
N LYS A 342 -13.29 5.24 5.83
CA LYS A 342 -12.64 4.37 4.82
C LYS A 342 -13.57 4.06 3.65
N ASN A 343 -14.80 3.66 3.94
CA ASN A 343 -15.77 3.31 2.90
C ASN A 343 -16.11 4.50 2.00
N ASN A 344 -16.21 5.71 2.55
CA ASN A 344 -16.42 6.91 1.74
C ASN A 344 -15.19 7.25 0.90
N ALA A 345 -13.98 7.15 1.47
CA ALA A 345 -12.74 7.36 0.73
C ALA A 345 -12.63 6.41 -0.48
N LEU A 346 -12.88 5.11 -0.27
CA LEU A 346 -12.89 4.10 -1.34
C LEU A 346 -13.92 4.42 -2.42
N LYS A 347 -15.17 4.73 -2.05
CA LYS A 347 -16.21 5.13 -3.01
C LYS A 347 -15.83 6.37 -3.82
N ARG A 348 -15.17 7.35 -3.18
CA ARG A 348 -14.71 8.54 -3.90
C ARG A 348 -13.59 8.20 -4.87
N LEU A 349 -12.66 7.32 -4.50
CA LEU A 349 -11.58 6.86 -5.37
C LEU A 349 -12.11 6.07 -6.57
N GLU A 350 -13.07 5.17 -6.36
CA GLU A 350 -13.77 4.47 -7.45
C GLU A 350 -14.39 5.48 -8.43
N LYS A 351 -15.07 6.50 -7.90
CA LYS A 351 -15.62 7.58 -8.73
C LYS A 351 -14.54 8.38 -9.46
N ILE A 352 -13.39 8.65 -8.83
CA ILE A 352 -12.25 9.32 -9.50
C ILE A 352 -11.69 8.42 -10.62
N GLU A 353 -11.60 7.10 -10.40
CA GLU A 353 -11.19 6.15 -11.44
C GLU A 353 -12.15 6.19 -12.63
N GLU A 354 -13.46 6.22 -12.37
CA GLU A 354 -14.50 6.36 -13.40
C GLU A 354 -14.38 7.70 -14.14
N GLU A 355 -14.23 8.81 -13.40
CA GLU A 355 -14.05 10.15 -13.95
C GLU A 355 -12.78 10.24 -14.83
N ARG A 356 -11.66 9.64 -14.40
CA ARG A 356 -10.40 9.57 -15.17
C ARG A 356 -10.53 8.72 -16.42
N LYS A 357 -11.20 7.57 -16.32
CA LYS A 357 -11.54 6.75 -17.49
C LYS A 357 -12.41 7.53 -18.49
N ALA A 358 -13.26 8.43 -18.00
CA ALA A 358 -14.13 9.28 -18.82
C ALA A 358 -13.43 10.56 -19.37
N THR A 359 -12.40 11.10 -18.71
CA THR A 359 -11.71 12.34 -19.10
C THR A 359 -10.37 12.14 -19.81
N THR A 360 -9.80 10.93 -19.80
CA THR A 360 -8.61 10.64 -20.61
C THR A 360 -9.00 10.71 -22.09
N PRO A 361 -8.52 11.72 -22.86
CA PRO A 361 -8.67 11.68 -24.30
C PRO A 361 -7.70 10.60 -24.79
N THR A 362 -8.19 9.55 -25.45
CA THR A 362 -7.32 8.62 -26.16
C THR A 362 -6.71 9.35 -27.36
N LEU A 363 -5.65 10.13 -27.11
CA LEU A 363 -4.78 10.72 -28.11
C LEU A 363 -3.58 9.79 -28.32
N GLU A 364 -3.54 9.30 -29.55
CA GLU A 364 -2.40 8.89 -30.35
C GLU A 364 -1.04 9.48 -29.95
N LYS A 365 0.03 8.74 -30.24
CA LYS A 365 1.38 9.28 -30.47
C LYS A 365 1.72 9.11 -31.96
N PRO A 366 2.62 9.95 -32.54
CA PRO A 366 2.35 11.15 -33.33
C PRO A 366 2.53 10.96 -34.85
N LEU A 367 2.14 11.97 -35.65
CA LEU A 367 2.46 12.12 -37.09
C LEU A 367 3.92 11.73 -37.42
N MET A 368 4.10 10.55 -38.03
CA MET A 368 5.04 10.43 -39.14
C MET A 368 4.34 11.04 -40.35
N VAL A 369 4.88 12.16 -40.81
CA VAL A 369 4.60 12.69 -42.14
C VAL A 369 5.02 11.60 -43.14
N ALA A 370 4.06 11.16 -43.96
CA ALA A 370 4.20 10.44 -45.21
C ALA A 370 5.54 9.72 -45.44
N GLU A 371 5.61 8.47 -44.99
CA GLU A 371 6.19 7.39 -45.78
C GLU A 371 5.52 6.07 -45.33
N THR A 372 4.40 5.77 -46.01
CA THR A 372 3.64 4.51 -46.09
C THR A 372 3.01 3.92 -44.80
N MET A 373 1.66 3.97 -44.74
CA MET A 373 0.77 3.36 -43.73
C MET A 373 0.90 1.83 -43.65
N GLU A 374 0.82 1.28 -42.43
CA GLU A 374 0.27 -0.06 -42.15
C GLU A 374 -0.81 0.04 -41.04
N PRO A 375 -1.82 -0.87 -41.00
CA PRO A 375 -3.14 -0.63 -40.42
C PRO A 375 -3.27 -0.92 -38.91
N SER A 376 -4.16 -0.19 -38.23
CA SER A 376 -4.61 -0.46 -36.86
C SER A 376 -5.35 -1.81 -36.78
N VAL A 377 -4.87 -2.73 -35.93
CA VAL A 377 -5.47 -4.04 -35.70
C VAL A 377 -6.87 -3.88 -35.09
N ARG A 378 -7.91 -4.52 -35.67
CA ARG A 378 -9.31 -4.51 -35.18
C ARG A 378 -9.66 -5.82 -34.50
N TYR A 379 -10.55 -5.77 -33.50
CA TYR A 379 -10.86 -6.91 -32.61
C TYR A 379 -12.23 -7.53 -32.91
N VAL A 380 -12.29 -8.87 -33.00
CA VAL A 380 -13.51 -9.63 -33.27
C VAL A 380 -13.76 -10.67 -32.18
N TYR A 381 -14.89 -10.57 -31.48
CA TYR A 381 -15.33 -11.61 -30.55
C TYR A 381 -16.25 -12.60 -31.25
N VAL A 382 -15.83 -13.87 -31.33
CA VAL A 382 -16.61 -14.95 -31.93
C VAL A 382 -17.26 -15.79 -30.83
N VAL A 383 -18.59 -15.86 -30.85
CA VAL A 383 -19.39 -16.69 -29.94
C VAL A 383 -19.94 -17.87 -30.72
N CYS A 384 -19.86 -19.06 -30.14
CA CYS A 384 -20.38 -20.30 -30.72
C CYS A 384 -20.77 -21.26 -29.59
N GLN A 385 -21.45 -22.36 -29.93
CA GLN A 385 -21.59 -23.49 -28.99
C GLN A 385 -20.32 -24.34 -28.92
N LYS A 386 -20.24 -25.22 -27.93
CA LYS A 386 -19.02 -25.96 -27.63
C LYS A 386 -18.63 -26.93 -28.75
N GLU A 387 -19.62 -27.50 -29.41
CA GLU A 387 -19.53 -28.46 -30.51
C GLU A 387 -18.94 -27.77 -31.76
N ASP A 388 -19.24 -26.49 -31.94
CA ASP A 388 -18.81 -25.66 -33.07
C ASP A 388 -17.38 -25.12 -32.95
N LYS A 389 -16.71 -25.39 -31.84
CA LYS A 389 -15.36 -24.89 -31.54
C LYS A 389 -14.35 -25.20 -32.65
N ALA A 390 -14.49 -26.32 -33.35
CA ALA A 390 -13.60 -26.67 -34.45
C ALA A 390 -13.77 -25.72 -35.65
N GLY A 391 -15.01 -25.42 -36.02
CA GLY A 391 -15.34 -24.46 -37.09
C GLY A 391 -14.99 -23.02 -36.72
N ALA A 392 -15.32 -22.60 -35.50
CA ALA A 392 -14.96 -21.27 -35.00
C ALA A 392 -13.44 -21.03 -34.97
N LYS A 393 -12.62 -22.07 -34.75
CA LYS A 393 -11.15 -21.97 -34.87
C LYS A 393 -10.67 -21.78 -36.31
N GLN A 394 -11.36 -22.37 -37.29
CA GLN A 394 -11.04 -22.14 -38.71
C GLN A 394 -11.37 -20.70 -39.10
N LEU A 395 -12.55 -20.21 -38.69
CA LEU A 395 -12.95 -18.81 -38.86
C LEU A 395 -11.95 -17.85 -38.19
N LYS A 396 -11.53 -18.14 -36.95
CA LYS A 396 -10.46 -17.39 -36.28
C LYS A 396 -9.20 -17.30 -37.12
N LYS A 397 -8.71 -18.44 -37.64
CA LYS A 397 -7.48 -18.47 -38.44
C LYS A 397 -7.59 -17.63 -39.70
N MET A 398 -8.78 -17.60 -40.32
CA MET A 398 -9.05 -16.79 -41.50
C MET A 398 -9.00 -15.29 -41.16
N LEU A 399 -9.72 -14.87 -40.12
CA LEU A 399 -9.74 -13.49 -39.63
C LEU A 399 -8.36 -13.02 -39.13
N ASP A 400 -7.61 -13.87 -38.40
CA ASP A 400 -6.22 -13.60 -38.00
C ASP A 400 -5.35 -13.35 -39.25
N GLY A 401 -5.56 -14.14 -40.32
CA GLY A 401 -4.84 -13.99 -41.60
C GLY A 401 -5.19 -12.71 -42.36
N MET A 402 -6.34 -12.10 -42.07
CA MET A 402 -6.77 -10.80 -42.60
C MET A 402 -6.33 -9.62 -41.73
N GLY A 403 -5.63 -9.88 -40.62
CA GLY A 403 -5.11 -8.85 -39.71
C GLY A 403 -6.04 -8.45 -38.57
N TYR A 404 -7.09 -9.24 -38.28
CA TYR A 404 -7.95 -9.04 -37.12
C TYR A 404 -7.46 -9.83 -35.90
N GLU A 405 -7.63 -9.28 -34.70
CA GLU A 405 -7.39 -10.04 -33.46
C GLU A 405 -8.70 -10.69 -32.99
N VAL A 406 -8.75 -12.02 -33.02
CA VAL A 406 -9.97 -12.77 -32.72
C VAL A 406 -9.94 -13.40 -31.34
N ARG A 407 -11.04 -13.27 -30.59
CA ARG A 407 -11.28 -14.01 -29.34
C ARG A 407 -12.44 -14.98 -29.54
N LEU A 408 -12.30 -16.21 -29.02
CA LEU A 408 -13.37 -17.21 -29.06
C LEU A 408 -14.06 -17.32 -27.69
N SER A 409 -15.33 -17.73 -27.68
CA SER A 409 -16.06 -18.15 -26.48
C SER A 409 -15.33 -19.25 -25.69
N ARG A 410 -15.59 -19.29 -24.39
CA ARG A 410 -15.06 -20.28 -23.45
C ARG A 410 -16.21 -20.96 -22.72
N TRP A 411 -15.98 -22.19 -22.29
CA TRP A 411 -16.99 -22.98 -21.59
C TRP A 411 -16.41 -23.54 -20.30
N GLU A 412 -17.26 -23.65 -19.29
CA GLU A 412 -16.98 -24.31 -18.03
C GLU A 412 -16.86 -25.83 -18.21
N LYS A 413 -16.44 -26.53 -17.15
CA LYS A 413 -16.27 -27.99 -17.18
C LYS A 413 -17.56 -28.74 -17.48
N ASP A 414 -18.70 -28.18 -17.09
CA ASP A 414 -20.04 -28.73 -17.36
C ASP A 414 -20.53 -28.47 -18.79
N GLY A 415 -19.81 -27.66 -19.57
CA GLY A 415 -20.15 -27.32 -20.95
C GLY A 415 -20.97 -26.03 -21.10
N SER A 416 -21.36 -25.38 -20.01
CA SER A 416 -22.00 -24.06 -20.06
C SER A 416 -21.02 -22.97 -20.51
N LEU A 417 -21.54 -21.91 -21.13
CA LEU A 417 -20.73 -20.76 -21.53
C LEU A 417 -20.17 -20.05 -20.28
N GLN A 418 -18.87 -19.75 -20.27
CA GLN A 418 -18.23 -19.06 -19.16
C GLN A 418 -18.69 -17.59 -19.12
N LYS A 419 -19.67 -17.30 -18.26
CA LYS A 419 -20.40 -16.02 -18.22
C LYS A 419 -19.49 -14.80 -18.04
N GLU A 420 -18.64 -14.77 -17.01
CA GLU A 420 -17.74 -13.63 -16.74
C GLU A 420 -16.79 -13.33 -17.91
N TYR A 421 -16.29 -14.37 -18.59
CA TYR A 421 -15.42 -14.19 -19.76
C TYR A 421 -16.21 -13.67 -20.97
N HIS A 422 -17.43 -14.17 -21.17
CA HIS A 422 -18.30 -13.76 -22.27
C HIS A 422 -18.69 -12.28 -22.14
N GLU A 423 -19.16 -11.84 -20.98
CA GLU A 423 -19.52 -10.45 -20.70
C GLU A 423 -18.33 -9.52 -20.90
N LYS A 424 -17.16 -9.89 -20.34
CA LYS A 424 -15.93 -9.11 -20.53
C LYS A 424 -15.52 -9.01 -22.00
N ALA A 425 -15.75 -10.05 -22.80
CA ALA A 425 -15.46 -10.02 -24.22
C ALA A 425 -16.41 -9.09 -24.98
N LEU A 426 -17.72 -9.10 -24.67
CA LEU A 426 -18.69 -8.17 -25.27
C LEU A 426 -18.39 -6.70 -24.94
N LEU A 427 -17.91 -6.43 -23.72
CA LEU A 427 -17.52 -5.09 -23.28
C LEU A 427 -16.20 -4.58 -23.88
N SER A 428 -15.33 -5.48 -24.37
CA SER A 428 -13.95 -5.15 -24.77
C SER A 428 -13.60 -5.37 -26.25
N ASN A 429 -14.55 -5.82 -27.08
CA ASN A 429 -14.35 -5.96 -28.53
C ASN A 429 -15.30 -5.02 -29.29
N GLU A 430 -14.83 -4.49 -30.42
CA GLU A 430 -15.60 -3.59 -31.29
C GLU A 430 -16.64 -4.31 -32.13
N SER A 431 -16.65 -5.64 -32.11
CA SER A 431 -17.60 -6.44 -32.88
C SER A 431 -17.89 -7.79 -32.24
N VAL A 432 -19.06 -8.31 -32.53
CA VAL A 432 -19.49 -9.67 -32.16
C VAL A 432 -19.92 -10.44 -33.40
N LEU A 433 -19.42 -11.66 -33.51
CA LEU A 433 -19.69 -12.57 -34.60
C LEU A 433 -20.19 -13.89 -34.01
N VAL A 434 -21.47 -14.21 -34.21
CA VAL A 434 -22.01 -15.51 -33.83
C VAL A 434 -21.64 -16.50 -34.92
N TYR A 435 -21.06 -17.64 -34.56
CA TYR A 435 -20.86 -18.78 -35.45
C TYR A 435 -21.88 -19.84 -35.09
N TRP A 436 -22.80 -20.12 -36.02
CA TRP A 436 -23.88 -21.08 -35.84
C TRP A 436 -23.67 -22.28 -36.77
N GLY A 437 -23.10 -23.36 -36.24
CA GLY A 437 -22.94 -24.65 -36.91
C GLY A 437 -23.95 -25.67 -36.38
N GLU A 438 -23.51 -26.58 -35.53
CA GLU A 438 -24.31 -27.67 -34.95
C GLU A 438 -25.34 -27.22 -33.89
N GLY A 439 -25.43 -25.91 -33.58
CA GLY A 439 -26.42 -25.37 -32.65
C GLY A 439 -27.85 -25.50 -33.18
N ASP A 440 -28.84 -25.66 -32.31
CA ASP A 440 -30.25 -25.62 -32.69
C ASP A 440 -30.77 -24.17 -32.75
N GLU A 441 -31.94 -23.97 -33.36
CA GLU A 441 -32.59 -22.66 -33.49
C GLU A 441 -32.82 -22.00 -32.13
N TYR A 442 -33.29 -22.76 -31.14
CA TYR A 442 -33.54 -22.25 -29.79
C TYR A 442 -32.27 -21.67 -29.15
N TRP A 443 -31.14 -22.37 -29.24
CA TRP A 443 -29.87 -21.84 -28.75
C TRP A 443 -29.46 -20.55 -29.46
N ALA A 444 -29.64 -20.49 -30.77
CA ALA A 444 -29.26 -19.31 -31.55
C ALA A 444 -30.14 -18.11 -31.20
N GLU A 445 -31.47 -18.30 -31.11
CA GLU A 445 -32.41 -17.25 -30.71
C GLU A 445 -32.14 -16.75 -29.29
N ASP A 446 -32.03 -17.66 -28.31
CA ASP A 446 -31.73 -17.31 -26.91
C ASP A 446 -30.41 -16.52 -26.81
N LEU A 447 -29.37 -16.97 -27.52
CA LEU A 447 -28.08 -16.26 -27.53
C LEU A 447 -28.20 -14.88 -28.18
N ILE A 448 -28.98 -14.74 -29.24
CA ILE A 448 -29.14 -13.47 -29.96
C ILE A 448 -29.91 -12.46 -29.13
N ASP A 449 -30.95 -12.90 -28.43
CA ASP A 449 -31.72 -12.07 -27.50
C ASP A 449 -30.85 -11.66 -26.31
N ASP A 450 -30.14 -12.61 -25.68
CA ASP A 450 -29.16 -12.30 -24.62
C ASP A 450 -28.10 -11.29 -25.09
N LEU A 451 -27.62 -11.42 -26.34
CA LEU A 451 -26.67 -10.48 -26.92
C LEU A 451 -27.30 -9.10 -27.16
N ASN A 452 -28.54 -9.02 -27.65
CA ASN A 452 -29.24 -7.75 -27.83
C ASN A 452 -29.43 -7.04 -26.49
N ASP A 453 -30.01 -7.72 -25.51
CA ASP A 453 -30.30 -7.18 -24.18
C ASP A 453 -29.00 -6.74 -23.51
N PHE A 454 -27.97 -7.58 -23.51
CA PHE A 454 -26.68 -7.24 -22.91
C PHE A 454 -26.04 -6.02 -23.60
N LEU A 455 -25.99 -5.99 -24.94
CA LEU A 455 -25.35 -4.90 -25.68
C LEU A 455 -26.13 -3.59 -25.56
N GLU A 456 -27.45 -3.63 -25.39
CA GLU A 456 -28.29 -2.45 -25.15
C GLU A 456 -28.14 -1.94 -23.72
N GLU A 457 -28.34 -2.80 -22.71
CA GLU A 457 -28.25 -2.47 -21.29
C GLU A 457 -26.86 -1.93 -20.91
N HIS A 458 -25.81 -2.54 -21.46
CA HIS A 458 -24.42 -2.22 -21.14
C HIS A 458 -23.77 -1.35 -22.23
N SER A 459 -24.55 -0.73 -23.12
CA SER A 459 -24.06 0.10 -24.22
C SER A 459 -23.12 1.23 -23.74
N SER A 460 -23.38 1.80 -22.57
CA SER A 460 -22.56 2.81 -21.89
C SER A 460 -21.31 2.25 -21.20
N GLU A 461 -21.26 0.95 -20.92
CA GLU A 461 -20.15 0.27 -20.24
C GLU A 461 -19.10 -0.29 -21.21
N ARG A 462 -19.42 -0.33 -22.52
CA ARG A 462 -18.51 -0.85 -23.55
C ARG A 462 -17.32 0.10 -23.74
N LYS A 463 -16.11 -0.47 -23.73
CA LYS A 463 -14.84 0.27 -23.86
C LYS A 463 -14.60 0.84 -25.25
N MET A 464 -15.31 0.31 -26.26
CA MET A 464 -15.21 0.71 -27.65
C MET A 464 -16.60 0.64 -28.31
N PRO A 465 -16.95 1.54 -29.25
CA PRO A 465 -18.23 1.49 -29.95
C PRO A 465 -18.40 0.16 -30.68
N LEU A 466 -19.63 -0.35 -30.75
CA LEU A 466 -19.94 -1.58 -31.46
C LEU A 466 -20.01 -1.22 -32.94
N LYS A 467 -19.01 -1.63 -33.72
CA LYS A 467 -18.90 -1.33 -35.14
C LYS A 467 -19.65 -2.34 -36.00
N ALA A 468 -19.64 -3.61 -35.61
CA ALA A 468 -20.27 -4.66 -36.42
C ALA A 468 -20.86 -5.79 -35.57
N ARG A 469 -21.98 -6.32 -36.06
CA ARG A 469 -22.70 -7.46 -35.52
C ARG A 469 -22.98 -8.42 -36.66
N GLY A 470 -22.56 -9.67 -36.52
CA GLY A 470 -22.75 -10.67 -37.57
C GLY A 470 -23.12 -12.03 -37.03
N ILE A 471 -23.81 -12.82 -37.87
CA ILE A 471 -24.11 -14.23 -37.65
C ILE A 471 -23.65 -14.98 -38.89
N VAL A 472 -22.72 -15.91 -38.72
CA VAL A 472 -22.27 -16.84 -39.75
C VAL A 472 -23.05 -18.13 -39.60
N LEU A 473 -23.91 -18.41 -40.59
CA LEU A 473 -24.61 -19.68 -40.71
C LEU A 473 -23.63 -20.68 -41.34
N ALA A 474 -23.10 -21.60 -40.55
CA ALA A 474 -22.11 -22.58 -40.96
C ALA A 474 -22.73 -23.97 -41.14
N ALA A 475 -22.01 -24.87 -41.82
CA ALA A 475 -22.40 -26.26 -41.96
C ALA A 475 -22.66 -26.91 -40.58
N PRO A 476 -23.61 -27.87 -40.47
CA PRO A 476 -24.41 -28.45 -41.55
C PRO A 476 -25.53 -27.53 -42.04
N GLU A 477 -26.00 -27.76 -43.26
CA GLU A 477 -27.24 -27.14 -43.76
C GLU A 477 -28.43 -27.63 -42.94
N ASP A 478 -29.29 -26.70 -42.55
CA ASP A 478 -30.44 -26.94 -41.68
C ASP A 478 -31.60 -26.03 -42.15
N GLU A 479 -32.85 -26.53 -42.09
CA GLU A 479 -34.03 -25.77 -42.55
C GLU A 479 -34.20 -24.47 -41.76
N ASP A 480 -33.89 -24.46 -40.46
CA ASP A 480 -34.08 -23.31 -39.59
C ASP A 480 -33.09 -22.18 -39.97
N LYS A 481 -31.89 -22.52 -40.42
CA LYS A 481 -30.90 -21.55 -40.91
C LYS A 481 -31.26 -20.93 -42.25
N LEU A 482 -32.01 -21.64 -43.11
CA LEU A 482 -32.38 -21.14 -44.44
C LEU A 482 -33.37 -19.97 -44.36
N ASP A 483 -34.27 -20.02 -43.39
CA ASP A 483 -35.30 -19.00 -43.17
C ASP A 483 -34.91 -17.95 -42.11
N PHE A 484 -33.78 -18.14 -41.42
CA PHE A 484 -33.32 -17.24 -40.37
C PHE A 484 -33.00 -15.82 -40.88
N SER A 485 -33.51 -14.81 -40.18
CA SER A 485 -33.21 -13.41 -40.45
C SER A 485 -33.14 -12.59 -39.16
N SER A 486 -32.31 -11.55 -39.15
CA SER A 486 -32.21 -10.62 -38.03
C SER A 486 -32.14 -9.18 -38.52
N GLY A 487 -32.81 -8.26 -37.83
CA GLY A 487 -32.68 -6.82 -38.07
C GLY A 487 -31.45 -6.19 -37.40
N SER A 488 -30.83 -6.90 -36.45
CA SER A 488 -29.75 -6.38 -35.59
C SER A 488 -28.37 -6.93 -35.95
N PHE A 489 -28.29 -7.93 -36.83
CA PHE A 489 -27.05 -8.60 -37.22
C PHE A 489 -26.99 -8.82 -38.74
N HIS A 490 -25.80 -8.71 -39.31
CA HIS A 490 -25.54 -9.19 -40.67
C HIS A 490 -25.61 -10.71 -40.71
N ILE A 491 -26.50 -11.25 -41.54
CA ILE A 491 -26.60 -12.69 -41.76
C ILE A 491 -25.69 -13.09 -42.92
N MET A 492 -24.74 -13.99 -42.65
CA MET A 492 -23.71 -14.42 -43.60
C MET A 492 -23.83 -15.93 -43.80
N ASN A 493 -24.27 -16.35 -44.99
CA ASN A 493 -24.42 -17.76 -45.32
C ASN A 493 -23.08 -18.38 -45.71
N GLY A 494 -22.55 -19.25 -44.85
CA GLY A 494 -21.35 -20.04 -45.05
C GLY A 494 -21.57 -21.54 -44.87
N MET A 495 -22.80 -22.03 -45.13
CA MET A 495 -23.16 -23.44 -44.97
C MET A 495 -22.45 -24.34 -45.99
N GLU A 496 -22.16 -23.82 -47.19
CA GLU A 496 -21.29 -24.51 -48.17
C GLU A 496 -19.81 -24.26 -47.87
N GLU A 497 -19.41 -22.98 -47.79
CA GLU A 497 -18.04 -22.55 -47.50
C GLU A 497 -18.04 -21.13 -46.90
N ILE A 498 -17.20 -20.91 -45.88
CA ILE A 498 -16.96 -19.58 -45.31
C ILE A 498 -15.73 -18.97 -46.00
N THR A 499 -15.95 -17.93 -46.79
CA THR A 499 -14.90 -17.19 -47.51
C THR A 499 -14.80 -15.74 -47.00
N GLU A 500 -13.78 -15.01 -47.44
CA GLU A 500 -13.69 -13.56 -47.19
C GLU A 500 -14.93 -12.81 -47.72
N ALA A 501 -15.41 -13.18 -48.92
CA ALA A 501 -16.60 -12.60 -49.52
C ALA A 501 -17.86 -12.88 -48.68
N THR A 502 -17.93 -14.05 -48.03
CA THR A 502 -19.01 -14.39 -47.10
C THR A 502 -19.05 -13.43 -45.91
N LEU A 503 -17.88 -12.97 -45.42
CA LEU A 503 -17.77 -12.09 -44.27
C LEU A 503 -17.86 -10.59 -44.61
N GLN A 504 -17.84 -10.24 -45.89
CA GLN A 504 -17.71 -8.86 -46.34
C GLN A 504 -18.71 -7.88 -45.71
N PRO A 505 -20.01 -8.19 -45.56
CA PRO A 505 -20.96 -7.26 -44.93
C PRO A 505 -20.57 -6.86 -43.50
N PHE A 506 -20.11 -7.84 -42.71
CA PHE A 506 -19.62 -7.59 -41.36
C PHE A 506 -18.28 -6.84 -41.36
N LEU A 507 -17.38 -7.19 -42.29
CA LEU A 507 -16.08 -6.53 -42.41
C LEU A 507 -16.19 -5.10 -42.91
N ASP A 508 -17.17 -4.77 -43.75
CA ASP A 508 -17.41 -3.41 -44.24
C ASP A 508 -17.80 -2.48 -43.09
N ASP A 509 -18.76 -2.90 -42.26
CA ASP A 509 -19.18 -2.16 -41.06
C ASP A 509 -18.05 -2.10 -40.02
N LEU A 510 -17.35 -3.23 -39.82
CA LEU A 510 -16.19 -3.25 -38.93
C LEU A 510 -15.10 -2.33 -39.43
N ASN A 511 -14.98 -2.13 -40.75
CA ASN A 511 -13.94 -1.33 -41.40
C ASN A 511 -14.31 0.14 -41.65
N ALA A 512 -15.60 0.48 -41.56
CA ALA A 512 -16.07 1.83 -41.76
C ALA A 512 -15.31 2.81 -40.86
N THR A 513 -14.90 3.94 -41.43
CA THR A 513 -14.30 5.06 -40.69
C THR A 513 -15.43 6.04 -40.43
N GLU A 514 -15.64 6.46 -39.17
CA GLU A 514 -16.66 7.46 -38.84
C GLU A 514 -16.41 8.73 -39.67
N ALA A 515 -17.42 9.17 -40.42
CA ALA A 515 -17.34 10.28 -41.39
C ALA A 515 -17.51 11.64 -40.72
#